data_AF-X0XZI7-F1
#
_entry.id   AF-X0XZI7-F1
#
_cell.length_a   1.000
_cell.length_b   1.000
_cell.length_c   1.000
_cell.angle_alpha   90.00
_cell.angle_beta   90.00
_cell.angle_gamma   90.00
#
_symmetry.space_group_name_H-M   'P 1'
#
loop_
_entity.id
_entity.type
_entity.pdbx_description
1 polymer ?
#
loop_
_entity_poly.entity_id
_entity_poly.type
_entity_poly.pdbx_seq_one_letter_code
_entity_poly.pdbx_strand_id
1 'polypeptide(L)' 'DGRPYIRNIKRISKPGLRIYRKKKALPDVLGGLGIAIISTPQGLLTDKAAREKNVGGEVLLEAW' A
#
# COMPACT_ATOMS: atom_id res chain seq x y z
N ASP A 1 20.39 5.88 18.44
CA ASP A 1 19.47 7.03 18.27
C ASP A 1 18.09 6.90 18.90
N GLY A 2 17.61 5.70 19.27
CA GLY A 2 16.34 5.54 20.00
C GLY A 2 15.07 5.89 19.22
N ARG A 3 15.17 6.14 17.92
CA ARG A 3 14.02 6.51 17.07
C ARG A 3 13.23 5.27 16.61
N PRO A 4 11.90 5.36 16.51
CA PRO A 4 11.09 4.27 16.02
C PRO A 4 11.36 3.98 14.53
N TYR A 5 11.29 2.71 14.16
CA TYR A 5 11.50 2.26 12.78
C TYR A 5 10.34 2.65 11.85
N ILE A 6 9.12 2.72 12.39
CA ILE A 6 7.95 3.23 11.67
C ILE A 6 7.76 4.68 12.10
N ARG A 7 7.91 5.60 11.16
CA ARG A 7 7.78 7.04 11.39
C ARG A 7 6.33 7.48 11.22
N ASN A 8 5.62 6.89 10.26
CA ASN A 8 4.25 7.25 9.97
C ASN A 8 3.44 6.09 9.37
N ILE A 9 2.13 6.12 9.60
CA ILE A 9 1.14 5.25 8.98
C ILE A 9 -0.02 6.13 8.53
N LYS A 10 -0.27 6.16 7.22
CA LYS A 10 -1.34 6.95 6.61
C LYS A 10 -2.41 6.03 6.04
N ARG A 11 -3.63 6.12 6.57
CA ARG A 11 -4.79 5.42 6.00
C ARG A 11 -5.24 6.09 4.70
N ILE A 12 -5.25 5.33 3.61
CA ILE A 12 -5.61 5.80 2.26
C ILE A 12 -7.08 5.52 1.98
N SER A 13 -7.50 4.26 2.05
CA SER A 13 -8.90 3.90 1.89
C SER A 13 -9.67 4.06 3.20
N LYS A 14 -10.74 4.85 3.15
CA LYS A 14 -11.61 5.17 4.29
C LYS A 14 -13.02 4.64 4.01
N PRO A 15 -13.84 4.34 5.03
CA PRO A 15 -15.20 3.85 4.81
C PRO A 15 -16.05 4.74 3.89
N GLY A 16 -15.88 6.06 3.96
CA GLY A 16 -16.59 7.03 3.09
C GLY A 16 -15.99 7.21 1.70
N LEU A 17 -14.78 6.71 1.43
CA LEU A 17 -14.17 6.73 0.11
C LEU A 17 -13.16 5.59 -0.03
N ARG A 18 -13.56 4.57 -0.79
CA ARG A 18 -12.73 3.40 -1.05
C ARG A 18 -11.82 3.66 -2.24
N ILE A 19 -10.51 3.47 -2.05
CA ILE A 19 -9.51 3.74 -3.09
C ILE A 19 -9.05 2.42 -3.71
N TYR A 20 -9.49 2.15 -4.93
CA TYR A 20 -9.06 0.99 -5.71
C TYR A 20 -8.10 1.40 -6.81
N ARG A 21 -7.08 0.57 -7.03
CA ARG A 21 -6.07 0.77 -8.07
C ARG A 21 -5.73 -0.54 -8.78
N LYS A 22 -5.57 -0.46 -10.10
CA LYS A 22 -5.01 -1.56 -10.91
C LYS A 22 -3.50 -1.65 -10.67
N LYS A 23 -2.89 -2.81 -10.95
CA LYS A 23 -1.45 -3.07 -10.73
C LYS A 23 -0.49 -1.96 -11.20
N LYS A 24 -0.75 -1.37 -12.38
CA LYS A 24 0.09 -0.31 -12.97
C LYS A 24 -0.04 1.04 -12.28
N ALA A 25 -1.13 1.25 -11.55
CA ALA A 25 -1.46 2.49 -10.86
C ALA A 25 -1.40 2.31 -9.32
N LEU A 26 -0.77 1.24 -8.84
CA LEU A 26 -0.49 1.08 -7.42
C LEU A 26 0.46 2.20 -6.97
N PRO A 27 0.24 2.78 -5.77
CA PRO A 27 1.03 3.90 -5.29
C PRO A 27 2.48 3.48 -5.04
N ASP A 28 3.38 4.42 -5.20
CA ASP A 28 4.76 4.29 -4.78
C ASP A 28 5.01 5.20 -3.58
N VAL A 29 5.44 4.63 -2.46
CA VAL A 29 5.59 5.34 -1.19
C VAL A 29 7.03 5.77 -1.04
N LEU A 30 7.27 7.09 -0.99
CA LEU A 30 8.61 7.68 -0.89
C LEU A 30 9.60 7.14 -1.94
N GLY A 31 9.15 6.92 -3.18
CA GLY A 31 10.00 6.41 -4.26
C GLY A 31 10.55 5.00 -4.00
N GLY A 32 9.73 4.12 -3.41
CA GLY A 32 10.02 2.71 -3.18
C GLY A 32 10.62 2.39 -1.81
N LEU A 33 10.82 3.40 -0.96
CA LEU A 33 11.37 3.28 0.39
C LEU A 33 10.30 2.94 1.44
N GLY A 34 9.06 3.37 1.22
CA GLY A 34 7.93 2.98 2.04
C GLY A 34 7.21 1.76 1.50
N ILE A 35 6.15 1.35 2.20
CA ILE A 35 5.32 0.20 1.82
C ILE A 35 3.87 0.66 1.75
N ALA A 36 3.18 0.30 0.67
CA ALA A 36 1.72 0.38 0.61
C ALA A 36 1.12 -1.02 0.78
N ILE A 37 0.09 -1.12 1.63
CA ILE A 37 -0.64 -2.37 1.87
C ILE A 37 -1.90 -2.38 1.03
N ILE A 38 -2.03 -3.41 0.20
CA ILE A 38 -3.09 -3.58 -0.78
C ILE A 38 -3.94 -4.80 -0.41
N SER A 39 -5.26 -4.61 -0.27
CA SER A 39 -6.20 -5.72 -0.21
C SER A 39 -6.49 -6.21 -1.61
N THR A 40 -6.08 -7.43 -1.92
CA THR A 40 -6.24 -8.05 -3.24
C THR A 40 -7.10 -9.32 -3.13
N PRO A 41 -7.61 -9.86 -4.24
CA PRO A 41 -8.31 -11.16 -4.24
C PRO A 41 -7.44 -12.33 -3.73
N GLN A 42 -6.12 -12.19 -3.74
CA GLN A 42 -5.17 -13.20 -3.25
C GLN A 42 -4.73 -12.94 -1.79
N GLY A 43 -5.42 -12.05 -1.09
CA GLY A 43 -5.10 -11.63 0.27
C GLY A 43 -4.42 -10.26 0.34
N LEU A 44 -3.88 -9.95 1.51
CA LEU A 44 -3.14 -8.70 1.75
C LEU A 44 -1.72 -8.82 1.18
N LEU A 45 -1.37 -7.90 0.30
CA LEU A 45 -0.06 -7.85 -0.34
C LEU A 45 0.57 -6.47 -0.19
N THR A 46 1.88 -6.41 -0.22
CA THR A 46 2.60 -5.14 -0.44
C THR A 46 2.42 -4.70 -1.88
N ASP A 47 2.61 -3.42 -2.15
CA ASP A 47 2.59 -2.85 -3.50
C ASP A 47 3.59 -3.56 -4.44
N LYS A 48 4.78 -3.92 -3.96
CA LYS A 48 5.77 -4.69 -4.75
C LYS A 48 5.25 -6.08 -5.09
N ALA A 49 4.79 -6.85 -4.10
CA ALA A 49 4.26 -8.19 -4.31
C ALA A 49 2.99 -8.18 -5.20
N ALA A 50 2.13 -7.17 -5.07
CA ALA A 50 0.95 -7.02 -5.91
C ALA A 50 1.32 -6.70 -7.37
N ARG A 51 2.38 -5.89 -7.61
CA ARG A 51 2.91 -5.65 -8.96
C ARG A 51 3.50 -6.92 -9.57
N GLU A 52 4.31 -7.67 -8.81
CA GLU A 52 4.91 -8.95 -9.23
C GLU A 52 3.84 -9.98 -9.61
N LYS A 53 2.81 -10.12 -8.77
CA LYS A 53 1.68 -11.03 -9.00
C LYS A 53 0.66 -10.49 -10.00
N ASN A 54 0.90 -9.30 -10.55
CA ASN A 54 0.04 -8.68 -11.56
C ASN A 54 -1.43 -8.48 -11.09
N VAL A 55 -1.62 -8.13 -9.82
CA VAL A 55 -2.94 -7.92 -9.22
C VAL A 55 -3.11 -6.49 -8.72
N GLY A 56 -4.32 -5.96 -8.86
CA GLY A 56 -4.75 -4.70 -8.23
C GLY A 56 -5.55 -4.95 -6.97
N GLY A 57 -6.06 -3.88 -6.36
CA GLY A 57 -6.85 -4.00 -5.15
C GLY A 57 -7.21 -2.67 -4.50
N GLU A 58 -7.72 -2.76 -3.27
CA GLU A 58 -7.97 -1.61 -2.40
C GLU A 58 -6.66 -1.18 -1.74
N VAL A 59 -6.29 0.09 -1.87
CA VAL A 59 -5.13 0.67 -1.20
C VAL A 59 -5.51 1.03 0.23
N LEU A 60 -5.14 0.21 1.21
CA LEU A 60 -5.58 0.40 2.60
C LEU A 60 -4.82 1.52 3.29
N LEU A 61 -3.49 1.41 3.29
CA LEU A 61 -2.61 2.32 3.99
C LEU A 61 -1.20 2.35 3.38
N GLU A 62 -0.46 3.38 3.74
CA GLU A 62 0.95 3.57 3.44
C GLU A 62 1.71 3.71 4.75
N ALA A 63 2.91 3.12 4.86
CA ALA A 63 3.77 3.22 6.04
C ALA A 63 5.24 3.44 5.64
N TRP A 64 5.96 4.25 6.42
CA TRP A 64 7.38 4.58 6.25
C TRP A 64 8.00 5.14 7.53
#